data_AF-A0A7K9RA36-F1
#
_entry.id   AF-A0A7K9RA36-F1
#
_cell.length_a   1.000
_cell.length_b   1.000
_cell.length_c   1.000
_cell.angle_alpha   90.00
_cell.angle_beta   90.00
_cell.angle_gamma   90.00
#
_symmetry.space_group_name_H-M   'P 1'
#
loop_
_entity.id
_entity.type
_entity.pdbx_description
1 polymer ?
#
loop_
_entity_poly.entity_id
_entity_poly.type
_entity_poly.pdbx_seq_one_letter_code
_entity_poly.pdbx_strand_id
1 'polypeptide(L)'
;KQDDGPKVNDPRLLPDEFLQRTAKVVYILEKKHSRAATGFIKLLADRNSELFKRCAMFSPVDHRVPRVYVPLADCPPDFVTKPEAYSQMLFICRIVDWKEDNNFASG
;
A
#
# COMPACT_ATOMS: atom_id res chain seq x y z
N LYS A 1 9.03 -0.57 49.82
CA LYS A 1 7.81 -1.40 49.68
C LYS A 1 7.52 -1.47 48.20
N GLN A 2 7.57 -2.68 47.64
CA GLN A 2 7.37 -2.95 46.22
C GLN A 2 5.86 -2.94 45.96
N ASP A 3 5.42 -2.07 45.06
CA ASP A 3 4.02 -1.91 44.69
C ASP A 3 3.68 -2.97 43.62
N ASP A 4 3.33 -4.18 44.07
CA ASP A 4 2.81 -5.25 43.22
C ASP A 4 1.31 -4.99 42.95
N GLY A 5 1.04 -4.04 42.05
CA GLY A 5 -0.28 -3.88 41.45
C GLY A 5 -0.63 -5.13 40.62
N PRO A 6 -1.92 -5.54 40.58
CA PRO A 6 -2.31 -6.73 39.83
C PRO A 6 -1.99 -6.53 38.35
N LYS A 7 -1.38 -7.55 37.73
CA LYS A 7 -1.08 -7.60 36.29
C LYS A 7 -2.39 -7.80 35.50
N VAL A 8 -3.25 -6.77 35.47
CA VAL A 8 -4.59 -6.81 34.86
C VAL A 8 -4.54 -6.96 33.33
N ASN A 9 -3.37 -6.82 32.70
CA ASN A 9 -3.19 -6.88 31.25
C ASN A 9 -2.45 -8.14 30.75
N ASP A 10 -2.49 -9.26 31.48
CA ASP A 10 -2.05 -10.54 30.89
C ASP A 10 -3.22 -11.14 30.08
N PRO A 11 -3.14 -11.17 28.73
CA PRO A 11 -4.22 -11.71 27.89
C PRO A 11 -4.51 -13.18 28.16
N ARG A 12 -3.60 -13.92 28.83
CA ARG A 12 -3.81 -15.32 29.24
C ARG A 12 -4.73 -15.46 30.47
N LEU A 13 -5.01 -14.36 31.16
CA LEU A 13 -5.89 -14.32 32.33
C LEU A 13 -7.28 -13.76 32.01
N LEU A 14 -7.49 -13.29 30.77
CA LEU A 14 -8.77 -12.79 30.30
C LEU A 14 -9.67 -13.96 29.86
N PRO A 15 -10.95 -13.98 30.24
CA PRO A 15 -11.92 -14.92 29.69
C PRO A 15 -11.98 -14.83 28.16
N ASP A 16 -12.17 -15.97 27.49
CA ASP A 16 -12.22 -16.07 26.02
C ASP A 16 -13.22 -15.10 25.36
N GLU A 17 -14.29 -14.72 26.07
CA GLU A 17 -15.29 -13.75 25.61
C GLU A 17 -14.73 -12.35 25.33
N PHE A 18 -13.59 -12.02 25.95
CA PHE A 18 -12.87 -10.75 25.76
C PHE A 18 -11.68 -10.89 24.79
N LEU A 19 -11.41 -12.08 24.26
CA LEU A 19 -10.32 -12.34 23.32
C LEU A 19 -10.80 -12.29 21.86
N GLN A 20 -10.15 -11.43 21.06
CA GLN A 20 -10.42 -11.34 19.62
C GLN A 20 -9.69 -12.48 18.88
N ARG A 21 -10.44 -13.35 18.20
CA ARG A 21 -9.85 -14.36 17.31
C ARG A 21 -9.15 -13.68 16.13
N THR A 22 -7.92 -14.12 15.84
CA THR A 22 -7.12 -13.64 14.72
C THR A 22 -6.87 -14.77 13.72
N ALA A 23 -6.61 -14.40 12.46
CA ALA A 23 -6.28 -15.34 11.40
C ALA A 23 -5.33 -14.67 10.40
N LYS A 24 -4.72 -15.47 9.53
CA LYS A 24 -3.90 -14.99 8.40
C LYS A 24 -4.48 -15.49 7.08
N VAL A 25 -4.42 -14.64 6.06
CA VAL A 25 -4.75 -15.05 4.68
C VAL A 25 -3.63 -15.95 4.18
N VAL A 26 -3.98 -17.16 3.74
CA VAL A 26 -3.02 -18.15 3.19
C VAL A 26 -3.18 -18.35 1.68
N TYR A 27 -4.35 -18.01 1.15
CA TYR A 27 -4.66 -18.14 -0.26
C TYR A 27 -5.83 -17.22 -0.64
N ILE A 28 -5.87 -16.78 -1.89
CA ILE A 28 -6.97 -16.00 -2.45
C ILE A 28 -7.68 -16.87 -3.48
N LEU A 29 -8.85 -17.40 -3.11
CA LEU A 29 -9.63 -18.28 -3.99
C LEU A 29 -10.18 -17.56 -5.21
N GLU A 30 -10.69 -16.34 -5.02
CA GLU A 30 -11.31 -15.53 -6.07
C GLU A 30 -10.94 -14.06 -5.92
N LYS A 31 -10.59 -13.41 -7.03
CA LYS A 31 -10.26 -11.98 -7.09
C LYS A 31 -11.50 -11.16 -7.44
N LYS A 32 -12.36 -10.85 -6.46
CA LYS A 32 -13.60 -10.08 -6.68
C LYS A 32 -13.41 -8.58 -6.90
N HIS A 33 -12.34 -8.01 -6.33
CA HIS A 33 -12.05 -6.58 -6.48
C HIS A 33 -11.66 -6.25 -7.93
N SER A 34 -12.14 -5.13 -8.47
CA SER A 34 -11.91 -4.70 -9.87
C SER A 34 -10.44 -4.42 -10.21
N ARG A 35 -9.60 -4.22 -9.19
CA ARG A 35 -8.18 -3.85 -9.26
C ARG A 35 -7.91 -2.52 -9.96
N ALA A 36 -8.93 -1.76 -10.31
CA ALA A 36 -8.81 -0.40 -10.82
C ALA A 36 -9.07 0.59 -9.69
N ALA A 37 -8.19 1.56 -9.52
CA ALA A 37 -8.30 2.60 -8.51
C ALA A 37 -8.02 3.98 -9.10
N THR A 38 -8.64 4.99 -8.51
CA THR A 38 -8.38 6.41 -8.84
C THR A 38 -7.42 7.00 -7.80
N GLY A 39 -6.48 7.83 -8.22
CA GLY A 39 -5.40 8.31 -7.38
C GLY A 39 -4.49 9.32 -8.07
N PHE A 40 -3.34 9.56 -7.48
CA PHE A 40 -2.34 10.54 -7.94
C PHE A 40 -1.02 9.84 -8.21
N ILE A 41 -0.31 10.29 -9.24
CA ILE A 41 1.06 9.85 -9.51
C ILE A 41 2.07 10.79 -8.85
N LYS A 42 3.15 10.24 -8.31
CA LYS A 42 4.26 10.96 -7.68
C LYS A 42 5.57 10.32 -8.09
N LEU A 43 6.62 11.14 -8.20
CA LEU A 43 7.98 10.59 -8.34
C LEU A 43 8.39 9.89 -7.05
N LEU A 44 9.23 8.87 -7.18
CA LEU A 44 9.78 8.17 -6.02
C LEU A 44 10.70 9.11 -5.22
N ALA A 45 10.73 8.96 -3.89
CA ALA A 45 11.55 9.84 -3.04
C ALA A 45 13.05 9.55 -3.19
N ASP A 46 13.41 8.27 -3.40
CA ASP A 46 14.80 7.85 -3.54
C ASP A 46 15.31 8.01 -4.97
N ARG A 47 15.90 9.16 -5.25
CA ARG A 47 16.41 9.53 -6.59
C ARG A 47 17.58 8.67 -7.09
N ASN A 48 18.23 7.90 -6.22
CA ASN A 48 19.43 7.13 -6.57
C ASN A 48 19.11 5.67 -6.93
N SER A 49 17.89 5.21 -6.69
CA SER A 49 17.47 3.84 -7.02
C SER A 49 17.23 3.65 -8.52
N GLU A 50 17.59 2.48 -9.06
CA GLU A 50 17.20 2.07 -10.41
C GLU A 50 15.67 2.06 -10.59
N LEU A 51 14.91 1.86 -9.51
CA LEU A 51 13.45 1.96 -9.53
C LEU A 51 12.97 3.39 -9.81
N PHE A 52 13.66 4.41 -9.27
CA PHE A 52 13.29 5.81 -9.52
C PHE A 52 13.44 6.20 -10.99
N LYS A 53 14.41 5.62 -11.69
CA LYS A 53 14.63 5.89 -13.12
C LYS A 53 13.61 5.19 -14.02
N ARG A 54 12.88 4.20 -13.50
CA ARG A 54 11.98 3.35 -14.30
C ARG A 54 10.52 3.48 -13.92
N CYS A 55 10.22 3.86 -12.69
CA CYS A 55 8.86 3.84 -12.13
C CYS A 55 8.50 5.13 -11.38
N ALA A 56 7.23 5.50 -11.48
CA ALA A 56 6.54 6.41 -10.58
C ALA A 56 5.76 5.63 -9.51
N MET A 57 5.31 6.34 -8.49
CA MET A 57 4.41 5.84 -7.45
C MET A 57 2.99 6.36 -7.69
N PHE A 58 2.05 5.45 -7.91
CA PHE A 58 0.63 5.75 -7.86
C PHE A 58 0.10 5.59 -6.42
N SER A 59 -0.57 6.63 -5.93
CA SER A 59 -1.19 6.70 -4.62
C SER A 59 -2.72 6.73 -4.77
N PRO A 60 -3.42 5.62 -4.53
CA PRO A 60 -4.88 5.56 -4.58
C PRO A 60 -5.52 6.52 -3.55
N VAL A 61 -6.73 7.00 -3.86
CA VAL A 61 -7.57 7.74 -2.89
C VAL A 61 -8.13 6.81 -1.80
N ASP A 62 -8.46 5.56 -2.17
CA ASP A 62 -8.91 4.55 -1.21
C ASP A 62 -7.71 3.91 -0.49
N HIS A 63 -7.60 4.14 0.82
CA HIS A 63 -6.52 3.65 1.68
C HIS A 63 -6.49 2.12 1.83
N ARG A 64 -7.55 1.42 1.44
CA ARG A 64 -7.60 -0.05 1.42
C ARG A 64 -6.87 -0.63 0.21
N VAL A 65 -6.63 0.20 -0.81
CA VAL A 65 -5.87 -0.17 -2.01
C VAL A 65 -4.39 0.18 -1.78
N PRO A 66 -3.45 -0.75 -2.02
CA PRO A 66 -2.03 -0.48 -1.85
C PRO A 66 -1.55 0.57 -2.85
N ARG A 67 -0.43 1.22 -2.53
CA ARG A 67 0.29 2.02 -3.54
C ARG A 67 0.85 1.10 -4.62
N VAL A 68 0.97 1.64 -5.84
CA VAL A 68 1.30 0.87 -7.04
C VAL A 68 2.52 1.50 -7.73
N TYR A 69 3.49 0.67 -8.09
CA TYR A 69 4.55 1.06 -9.00
C TYR A 69 4.02 1.08 -10.43
N VAL A 70 4.16 2.22 -11.08
CA VAL A 70 3.75 2.44 -12.47
C VAL A 70 4.98 2.77 -13.30
N PRO A 71 5.22 2.14 -14.45
CA PRO A 71 6.33 2.49 -15.32
C PRO A 71 6.28 3.96 -15.75
N LEU A 72 7.43 4.63 -15.80
CA LEU A 72 7.50 6.01 -16.31
C LEU A 72 7.15 6.10 -17.80
N ALA A 73 7.31 5.00 -18.54
CA ALA A 73 6.90 4.91 -19.94
C ALA A 73 5.38 5.07 -20.14
N ASP A 74 4.59 4.69 -19.12
CA ASP A 74 3.12 4.80 -19.15
C ASP A 74 2.62 6.12 -18.53
N CYS A 75 3.53 6.91 -17.94
CA CYS A 75 3.23 8.24 -17.43
C CYS A 75 3.25 9.28 -18.55
N PRO A 76 2.63 10.46 -18.35
CA PRO A 76 2.76 11.57 -19.30
C PRO A 76 4.23 11.92 -19.58
N PRO A 77 4.64 12.22 -20.83
CA PRO A 77 6.04 12.44 -21.19
C PRO A 77 6.71 13.58 -20.41
N ASP A 78 5.94 14.60 -20.04
CA ASP A 78 6.41 15.75 -19.28
C ASP A 78 6.32 15.55 -17.75
N PHE A 79 5.75 14.45 -17.27
CA PHE A 79 5.56 14.18 -15.84
C PHE A 79 6.86 14.29 -15.03
N VAL A 80 7.95 13.74 -15.56
CA VAL A 80 9.27 13.78 -14.89
C VAL A 80 9.80 15.22 -14.80
N THR A 81 9.51 16.05 -15.80
CA THR A 81 9.96 17.45 -15.85
C THR A 81 9.07 18.40 -15.06
N LYS A 82 7.77 18.12 -15.00
CA LYS A 82 6.74 18.96 -14.37
C LYS A 82 5.79 18.13 -13.49
N PRO A 83 6.28 17.45 -12.44
CA PRO A 83 5.43 16.62 -11.59
C PRO A 83 4.33 17.44 -10.88
N GLU A 84 4.61 18.71 -10.56
CA GLU A 84 3.65 19.59 -9.87
C GLU A 84 2.42 19.94 -10.71
N ALA A 85 2.54 19.95 -12.04
CA ALA A 85 1.40 20.18 -12.94
C ALA A 85 0.33 19.09 -12.81
N TYR A 86 0.73 17.90 -12.36
CA TYR A 86 -0.12 16.74 -12.20
C TYR A 86 -0.55 16.50 -10.74
N SER A 87 -0.16 17.37 -9.81
CA SER A 87 -0.42 17.21 -8.37
C SER A 87 -1.91 17.12 -8.01
N GLN A 88 -2.77 17.78 -8.78
CA GLN A 88 -4.23 17.76 -8.61
C GLN A 88 -4.97 16.94 -9.66
N MET A 89 -4.24 16.29 -10.58
CA MET A 89 -4.84 15.48 -11.63
C MET A 89 -5.08 14.05 -11.13
N LEU A 90 -6.32 13.58 -11.30
CA LEU A 90 -6.69 12.21 -10.98
C LEU A 90 -6.34 11.28 -12.14
N PHE A 91 -5.69 10.17 -11.81
CA PHE A 91 -5.34 9.09 -12.70
C PHE A 91 -6.09 7.83 -12.30
N ILE A 92 -6.33 6.95 -13.28
CA ILE A 92 -6.81 5.60 -13.04
C ILE A 92 -5.64 4.65 -13.28
N CYS A 93 -5.32 3.82 -12.29
CA CYS A 93 -4.32 2.76 -12.39
C CYS A 93 -5.00 1.42 -12.13
N ARG A 94 -4.60 0.38 -12.89
CA ARG A 94 -5.10 -0.97 -12.72
C ARG A 94 -3.96 -1.87 -12.24
N ILE A 95 -4.11 -2.42 -11.03
CA ILE A 95 -3.15 -3.35 -10.46
C ILE A 95 -3.11 -4.63 -11.31
N VAL A 96 -1.95 -4.87 -11.94
CA VAL A 96 -1.69 -6.05 -12.77
C VAL A 96 -1.20 -7.21 -11.90
N ASP A 97 -0.25 -6.94 -11.02
CA ASP A 97 0.40 -7.97 -10.21
C ASP A 97 0.84 -7.44 -8.83
N TRP A 98 1.06 -8.36 -7.90
CA TRP A 98 1.68 -8.06 -6.61
C TRP A 98 2.49 -9.28 -6.17
N LYS A 99 3.80 -9.20 -6.41
CA LYS A 99 4.75 -10.24 -6.04
C LYS A 99 5.03 -10.24 -4.54
N GLU A 100 5.33 -11.42 -3.99
CA GLU A 100 5.54 -11.63 -2.55
C GLU A 100 6.80 -10.93 -2.02
N ASP A 101 7.79 -10.66 -2.87
CA ASP A 101 9.03 -9.95 -2.56
C ASP A 101 8.87 -8.43 -2.53
N ASN A 102 7.72 -7.91 -2.99
CA ASN A 102 7.48 -6.48 -3.13
C ASN A 102 6.45 -5.96 -2.13
N ASN A 103 6.80 -4.87 -1.44
CA ASN A 103 5.89 -4.18 -0.52
C ASN A 103 4.74 -3.44 -1.22
N PHE A 104 4.87 -3.17 -2.53
CA PHE A 104 3.89 -2.46 -3.33
C PHE A 104 3.49 -3.28 -4.54
N ALA A 105 2.25 -3.06 -5.00
CA ALA A 105 1.76 -3.68 -6.22
C ALA A 105 2.39 -3.04 -7.47
N SER A 106 2.22 -3.66 -8.63
CA SER A 106 2.60 -3.12 -9.93
C SER A 106 1.40 -3.02 -10.87
N GLY A 107 1.34 -1.96 -11.69
CA GLY A 107 0.27 -1.76 -12.66
C GLY A 107 0.34 -0.42 -13.35
#